data_AF-A0A0C1C2X0-F1
#
_entry.id   AF-A0A0C1C2X0-F1
#
_cell.length_a   1.000
_cell.length_b   1.000
_cell.length_c   1.000
_cell.angle_alpha   90.00
_cell.angle_beta   90.00
_cell.angle_gamma   90.00
#
_symmetry.space_group_name_H-M   'P 1'
#
loop_
_entity.id
_entity.type
_entity.pdbx_description
1 polymer ?
#
loop_
_entity_poly.entity_id
_entity_poly.type
_entity_poly.pdbx_seq_one_letter_code
_entity_poly.pdbx_strand_id
1 'polypeptide(L)'
;MKLRSLVIPVLFFAFGSTSYLSAHNLTENSPKKEEFKGADYNLLKKKAHKSAKAGRTDQALQEVNLLISQQPDSPWGYKLRANIYFFDKKYQEALSDFNQVIKLRPSCANAYVDRAIVYLAMDDLESATKDIEKAIEIKPMSAFAYCVREKIYIAKAQTDIKTRGKKK
;
A
#
# COMPACT_ATOMS: atom_id res chain seq x y z
N MET A 1 -4.26 34.82 -77.43
CA MET A 1 -5.07 35.52 -76.42
C MET A 1 -4.40 35.32 -75.06
N LYS A 2 -4.20 36.41 -74.32
CA LYS A 2 -3.77 36.55 -72.91
C LYS A 2 -4.24 35.37 -72.01
N LEU A 3 -3.55 34.88 -70.96
CA LEU A 3 -2.80 35.57 -69.91
C LEU A 3 -2.15 34.52 -68.95
N ARG A 4 -1.05 34.93 -68.29
CA ARG A 4 -0.54 34.56 -66.95
C ARG A 4 0.10 33.19 -66.66
N SER A 5 1.42 33.31 -66.50
CA SER A 5 2.30 32.63 -65.55
C SER A 5 1.73 32.43 -64.14
N LEU A 6 1.92 31.22 -63.59
CA LEU A 6 2.31 31.04 -62.19
C LEU A 6 3.25 29.83 -62.02
N VAL A 7 4.51 30.07 -62.35
CA VAL A 7 5.72 29.87 -61.54
C VAL A 7 5.60 28.96 -60.27
N ILE A 8 6.15 27.74 -60.42
CA ILE A 8 7.18 27.06 -59.57
C ILE A 8 6.70 26.31 -58.29
N PRO A 9 7.35 25.22 -57.81
CA PRO A 9 8.34 24.26 -58.38
C PRO A 9 7.80 22.79 -58.39
N VAL A 10 8.21 21.88 -59.30
CA VAL A 10 9.49 21.10 -59.32
C VAL A 10 9.61 20.19 -58.07
N LEU A 11 9.88 18.87 -58.12
CA LEU A 11 10.26 17.91 -59.16
C LEU A 11 10.00 16.48 -58.64
N PHE A 12 9.67 15.60 -59.59
CA PHE A 12 10.06 14.19 -59.73
C PHE A 12 9.53 13.13 -58.77
N PHE A 13 8.48 12.47 -59.28
CA PHE A 13 8.41 11.02 -59.36
C PHE A 13 9.74 10.39 -59.83
N ALA A 14 10.28 9.48 -59.02
CA ALA A 14 11.02 8.34 -59.50
C ALA A 14 10.65 7.13 -58.65
N PHE A 15 10.25 6.07 -59.35
CA PHE A 15 9.81 4.77 -58.84
C PHE A 15 10.90 4.08 -58.00
N GLY A 16 10.51 3.35 -56.95
CA GLY A 16 11.37 2.32 -56.39
C GLY A 16 11.04 1.90 -54.96
N SER A 17 10.41 0.73 -54.85
CA SER A 17 10.54 -0.24 -53.76
C SER A 17 10.30 0.20 -52.31
N THR A 18 9.21 -0.36 -51.77
CA THR A 18 9.06 -0.87 -50.40
C THR A 18 10.32 -0.90 -49.53
N SER A 19 10.15 -0.38 -48.31
CA SER A 19 10.82 -0.70 -47.03
C SER A 19 11.47 0.52 -46.41
N TYR A 20 10.75 1.18 -45.50
CA TYR A 20 11.40 2.04 -44.52
C TYR A 20 12.21 1.16 -43.56
N LEU A 21 13.54 1.23 -43.64
CA LEU A 21 14.44 0.79 -42.59
C LEU A 21 15.41 1.92 -42.25
N SER A 22 15.73 1.98 -40.95
CA SER A 22 16.82 2.70 -40.27
C SER A 22 16.61 4.18 -39.99
N ALA A 23 16.93 4.69 -38.81
CA ALA A 23 17.35 4.08 -37.55
C ALA A 23 17.27 5.19 -36.50
N HIS A 24 16.81 4.87 -35.29
CA HIS A 24 17.46 5.38 -34.06
C HIS A 24 16.89 4.65 -32.84
N ASN A 25 17.79 3.92 -32.20
CA ASN A 25 17.92 3.74 -30.76
C ASN A 25 16.91 2.90 -29.95
N LEU A 26 17.47 1.77 -29.50
CA LEU A 26 17.58 1.35 -28.10
C LEU A 26 16.30 0.90 -27.37
N THR A 27 16.26 -0.42 -27.18
CA THR A 27 15.80 -1.11 -25.96
C THR A 27 14.31 -1.05 -25.63
N GLU A 28 13.46 -1.69 -26.44
CA GLU A 28 12.30 -2.39 -25.88
C GLU A 28 12.71 -3.80 -25.46
N ASN A 29 13.57 -3.85 -24.45
CA ASN A 29 13.69 -5.02 -23.59
C ASN A 29 13.09 -4.64 -22.23
N SER A 30 11.80 -4.29 -22.23
CA SER A 30 11.03 -4.31 -21.00
C SER A 30 11.07 -5.74 -20.48
N PRO A 31 11.60 -6.02 -19.28
CA PRO A 31 11.63 -7.37 -18.78
C PRO A 31 10.18 -7.85 -18.71
N LYS A 32 9.86 -8.89 -19.48
CA LYS A 32 8.61 -9.64 -19.33
C LYS A 32 8.52 -9.98 -17.85
N LYS A 33 7.53 -9.43 -17.14
CA LYS A 33 7.23 -9.82 -15.76
C LYS A 33 7.04 -11.33 -15.79
N GLU A 34 8.02 -12.07 -15.27
CA GLU A 34 7.94 -13.52 -15.16
C GLU A 34 6.62 -13.85 -14.47
N GLU A 35 5.83 -14.68 -15.14
CA GLU A 35 4.54 -15.15 -14.67
C GLU A 35 4.78 -16.01 -13.43
N PHE A 36 4.84 -15.36 -12.27
CA PHE A 36 5.25 -15.99 -11.03
C PHE A 36 4.13 -16.90 -10.54
N LYS A 37 4.32 -18.21 -10.72
CA LYS A 37 3.37 -19.27 -10.40
C LYS A 37 2.83 -19.08 -8.97
N GLY A 38 1.53 -18.82 -8.82
CA GLY A 38 0.88 -18.50 -7.53
C GLY A 38 1.08 -19.53 -6.40
N ALA A 39 1.60 -20.73 -6.69
CA ALA A 39 2.07 -21.69 -5.70
C ALA A 39 3.23 -21.16 -4.84
N ASP A 40 4.19 -20.43 -5.44
CA ASP A 40 5.36 -19.92 -4.72
C ASP A 40 4.98 -18.73 -3.82
N TYR A 41 4.13 -17.82 -4.31
CA TYR A 41 3.61 -16.71 -3.51
C TYR A 41 2.83 -17.20 -2.28
N ASN A 42 1.96 -18.19 -2.44
CA ASN A 42 1.19 -18.77 -1.33
C ASN A 42 2.09 -19.48 -0.31
N LEU A 43 3.15 -20.14 -0.77
CA LEU A 43 4.15 -20.75 0.09
C LEU A 43 4.94 -19.69 0.86
N LEU A 44 5.41 -18.64 0.18
CA LEU A 44 6.13 -17.52 0.77
C LEU A 44 5.28 -16.80 1.82
N LYS A 45 4.00 -16.57 1.51
CA LYS A 45 2.99 -16.05 2.45
C LYS A 45 2.88 -16.90 3.72
N LYS A 46 2.80 -18.24 3.58
CA LYS A 46 2.76 -19.14 4.74
C LYS A 46 4.05 -19.08 5.56
N LYS A 47 5.22 -19.04 4.90
CA LYS A 47 6.54 -18.93 5.56
C LYS A 47 6.65 -17.63 6.36
N ALA A 48 6.40 -16.49 5.72
CA ALA A 48 6.42 -15.17 6.34
C ALA A 48 5.55 -15.12 7.60
N HIS A 49 4.33 -15.66 7.51
CA HIS A 49 3.41 -15.69 8.65
C HIS A 49 3.92 -16.60 9.78
N LYS A 50 4.51 -17.74 9.46
CA LYS A 50 5.11 -18.67 10.42
C LYS A 50 6.31 -18.04 11.12
N SER A 51 7.19 -17.37 10.38
CA SER A 51 8.37 -16.69 10.92
C SER A 51 7.96 -15.54 11.84
N ALA A 52 6.98 -14.73 11.44
CA ALA A 52 6.42 -13.66 12.28
C ALA A 52 5.85 -14.21 13.59
N LYS A 53 5.03 -15.28 13.53
CA LYS A 53 4.47 -15.92 14.73
C LYS A 53 5.52 -16.55 15.64
N ALA A 54 6.64 -16.99 15.07
CA ALA A 54 7.75 -17.58 15.82
C ALA A 54 8.70 -16.53 16.43
N GLY A 55 8.43 -15.23 16.29
CA GLY A 55 9.28 -14.16 16.81
C GLY A 55 10.61 -14.00 16.07
N ARG A 56 10.79 -14.65 14.91
CA ARG A 56 11.98 -14.47 14.06
C ARG A 56 11.79 -13.21 13.22
N THR A 57 11.88 -12.04 13.86
CA THR A 57 11.54 -10.73 13.29
C THR A 57 12.32 -10.44 12.00
N ASP A 58 13.65 -10.57 12.02
CA ASP A 58 14.48 -10.25 10.84
C ASP A 58 14.18 -11.14 9.64
N GLN A 59 14.06 -12.45 9.88
CA GLN A 59 13.68 -13.41 8.84
C GLN A 59 12.28 -13.09 8.29
N ALA A 60 11.32 -12.80 9.17
CA ALA A 60 9.97 -12.46 8.77
C ALA A 60 9.95 -11.19 7.90
N LEU A 61 10.73 -10.15 8.24
CA LEU A 61 10.82 -8.93 7.46
C LEU A 61 11.42 -9.19 6.07
N GLN A 62 12.45 -10.04 5.95
CA GLN A 62 13.02 -10.43 4.66
C GLN A 62 11.99 -11.16 3.78
N GLU A 63 11.31 -12.16 4.35
CA GLU A 63 10.27 -12.93 3.66
C GLU A 63 9.09 -12.05 3.20
N VAL A 64 8.70 -11.07 4.03
CA VAL A 64 7.63 -10.13 3.70
C VAL A 64 8.07 -9.11 2.64
N ASN A 65 9.31 -8.63 2.68
CA ASN A 65 9.83 -7.73 1.65
C ASN A 65 9.86 -8.41 0.27
N LEU A 66 10.24 -9.69 0.21
CA LEU A 66 10.15 -10.48 -1.02
C LEU A 66 8.69 -10.65 -1.47
N LEU A 67 7.76 -10.83 -0.54
CA LEU A 67 6.35 -10.95 -0.87
C LEU A 67 5.78 -9.66 -1.46
N ILE A 68 6.20 -8.50 -0.93
CA ILE A 68 5.83 -7.18 -1.46
C ILE A 68 6.46 -6.96 -2.84
N SER A 69 7.72 -7.36 -3.06
CA SER A 69 8.35 -7.20 -4.38
C SER A 69 7.69 -8.06 -5.45
N GLN A 70 7.18 -9.24 -5.09
CA GLN A 70 6.42 -10.10 -6.00
C GLN A 70 5.03 -9.54 -6.33
N GLN A 71 4.33 -8.99 -5.34
CA GLN A 71 2.99 -8.43 -5.52
C GLN A 71 2.84 -7.08 -4.79
N PRO A 72 3.33 -5.97 -5.38
CA PRO A 72 3.27 -4.66 -4.74
C PRO A 72 1.84 -4.10 -4.63
N ASP A 73 0.91 -4.61 -5.45
CA ASP A 73 -0.50 -4.20 -5.38
C ASP A 73 -1.32 -5.06 -4.39
N SER A 74 -0.67 -6.02 -3.72
CA SER A 74 -1.30 -6.87 -2.73
C SER A 74 -1.23 -6.24 -1.33
N PRO A 75 -2.37 -6.00 -0.66
CA PRO A 75 -2.37 -5.44 0.69
C PRO A 75 -1.79 -6.40 1.75
N TRP A 76 -1.60 -7.68 1.41
CA TRP A 76 -1.25 -8.70 2.40
C TRP A 76 0.18 -8.52 2.93
N GLY A 77 1.15 -8.21 2.07
CA GLY A 77 2.54 -8.00 2.47
C GLY A 77 2.68 -6.81 3.41
N TYR A 78 2.12 -5.67 3.03
CA TYR A 78 2.07 -4.48 3.88
C TYR A 78 1.40 -4.76 5.22
N LYS A 79 0.25 -5.44 5.23
CA LYS A 79 -0.42 -5.80 6.49
C LYS A 79 0.46 -6.65 7.40
N LEU A 80 1.11 -7.68 6.86
CA LEU A 80 1.95 -8.54 7.68
C LEU A 80 3.17 -7.78 8.20
N ARG A 81 3.80 -6.94 7.37
CA ARG A 81 4.94 -6.11 7.78
C ARG A 81 4.55 -5.10 8.86
N ALA A 82 3.40 -4.45 8.71
CA ALA A 82 2.85 -3.53 9.70
C ALA A 82 2.67 -4.21 11.07
N ASN A 83 2.13 -5.43 11.08
CA ASN A 83 1.97 -6.21 12.31
C ASN A 83 3.34 -6.52 12.95
N ILE A 84 4.33 -6.92 12.16
CA ILE A 84 5.69 -7.18 12.66
C ILE A 84 6.26 -5.91 13.30
N TYR A 85 6.17 -4.77 12.61
CA TYR A 85 6.62 -3.48 13.15
C TYR A 85 5.88 -3.06 14.42
N PHE A 86 4.57 -3.31 14.49
CA PHE A 86 3.78 -3.02 15.70
C PHE A 86 4.30 -3.83 16.91
N PHE A 87 4.54 -5.13 16.75
CA PHE A 87 5.10 -5.95 17.84
C PHE A 87 6.54 -5.56 18.21
N ASP A 88 7.29 -5.03 17.24
CA ASP A 88 8.64 -4.47 17.45
C ASP A 88 8.61 -3.01 17.95
N LYS A 89 7.43 -2.46 18.28
CA LYS A 89 7.21 -1.07 18.74
C LYS A 89 7.67 0.01 17.75
N LYS A 90 7.87 -0.36 16.48
CA LYS A 90 8.17 0.53 15.35
C LYS A 90 6.87 1.10 14.78
N TYR A 91 6.22 1.95 15.57
CA TYR A 91 4.86 2.38 15.28
C TYR A 91 4.73 3.22 14.01
N GLN A 92 5.72 4.05 13.68
CA GLN A 92 5.67 4.88 12.48
C GLN A 92 5.75 4.04 11.19
N GLU A 93 6.60 3.02 11.20
CA GLU A 93 6.71 2.06 10.11
C GLU A 93 5.42 1.24 9.96
N ALA A 94 4.83 0.81 11.09
CA ALA A 94 3.53 0.14 11.10
C ALA A 94 2.42 1.03 10.50
N LEU A 95 2.35 2.30 10.89
CA LEU A 95 1.39 3.26 10.34
C LEU A 95 1.58 3.45 8.83
N SER A 96 2.83 3.57 8.36
CA SER A 96 3.14 3.70 6.93
C SER A 96 2.62 2.50 6.12
N ASP A 97 2.83 1.28 6.61
CA ASP A 97 2.35 0.09 5.94
C ASP A 97 0.82 -0.05 6.01
N PHE A 98 0.17 0.27 7.14
CA PHE A 98 -1.29 0.32 7.20
C PHE A 98 -1.89 1.38 6.27
N ASN A 99 -1.22 2.52 6.08
CA ASN A 99 -1.61 3.51 5.09
C ASN A 99 -1.60 2.93 3.67
N GLN A 100 -0.60 2.09 3.33
CA GLN A 100 -0.60 1.40 2.04
C GLN A 100 -1.71 0.37 1.92
N VAL A 101 -2.01 -0.39 2.98
CA VAL A 101 -3.16 -1.32 2.98
C VAL A 101 -4.46 -0.57 2.69
N ILE A 102 -4.67 0.58 3.33
CA ILE A 102 -5.87 1.41 3.14
C ILE A 102 -5.90 2.03 1.76
N LYS A 103 -4.76 2.47 1.21
CA LYS A 103 -4.67 2.99 -0.16
C LYS A 103 -5.08 1.92 -1.19
N LEU A 104 -4.61 0.68 -1.01
CA LEU A 104 -4.92 -0.45 -1.89
C LEU A 104 -6.35 -0.99 -1.70
N ARG A 105 -6.89 -0.88 -0.47
CA ARG A 105 -8.23 -1.35 -0.09
C ARG A 105 -8.91 -0.35 0.86
N PRO A 106 -9.51 0.73 0.33
CA PRO A 106 -10.15 1.77 1.15
C PRO A 106 -11.37 1.29 1.95
N SER A 107 -11.97 0.16 1.56
CA SER A 107 -13.08 -0.47 2.29
C SER A 107 -12.64 -1.59 3.23
N CYS A 108 -11.35 -1.70 3.53
CA CYS A 108 -10.83 -2.72 4.46
C CYS A 108 -11.02 -2.27 5.92
N ALA A 109 -12.17 -2.56 6.52
CA ALA A 109 -12.46 -2.22 7.92
C ALA A 109 -11.34 -2.68 8.89
N ASN A 110 -10.81 -3.88 8.69
CA ASN A 110 -9.74 -4.41 9.54
C ASN A 110 -8.46 -3.56 9.50
N ALA A 111 -8.14 -2.94 8.37
CA ALA A 111 -6.95 -2.08 8.28
C ALA A 111 -7.10 -0.81 9.13
N TYR A 112 -8.30 -0.23 9.16
CA TYR A 112 -8.61 0.88 10.05
C TYR A 112 -8.59 0.45 11.52
N VAL A 113 -9.14 -0.72 11.86
CA VAL A 113 -9.04 -1.25 13.23
C VAL A 113 -7.58 -1.43 13.65
N ASP A 114 -6.78 -2.08 12.80
CA ASP A 114 -5.38 -2.35 13.11
C ASP A 114 -4.59 -1.04 13.26
N ARG A 115 -4.81 -0.04 12.39
CA ARG A 115 -4.18 1.28 12.49
C ARG A 115 -4.65 2.07 13.73
N ALA A 116 -5.93 1.97 14.11
CA ALA A 116 -6.44 2.54 15.35
C ALA A 116 -5.75 1.94 16.60
N ILE A 117 -5.43 0.65 16.57
CA ILE A 117 -4.67 -0.01 17.65
C ILE A 117 -3.24 0.54 17.74
N VAL A 118 -2.59 0.82 16.59
CA VAL A 118 -1.27 1.47 16.58
C VAL A 118 -1.35 2.87 17.19
N TYR A 119 -2.32 3.69 16.78
CA TYR A 119 -2.52 5.03 17.37
C TYR A 119 -2.82 4.97 18.86
N LEU A 120 -3.64 4.02 19.31
CA LEU A 120 -3.91 3.79 20.74
C LEU A 120 -2.62 3.45 21.52
N ALA A 121 -1.73 2.63 20.95
CA ALA A 121 -0.44 2.31 21.56
C ALA A 121 0.52 3.51 21.63
N MET A 122 0.30 4.53 20.80
CA MET A 122 1.03 5.80 20.80
C MET A 122 0.37 6.89 21.65
N ASP A 123 -0.75 6.60 22.33
CA ASP A 123 -1.58 7.57 23.05
C ASP A 123 -2.18 8.68 22.14
N ASP A 124 -2.21 8.46 20.83
CA ASP A 124 -2.91 9.31 19.87
C ASP A 124 -4.39 8.93 19.80
N LEU A 125 -5.12 9.34 20.84
CA LEU A 125 -6.52 8.97 21.03
C LEU A 125 -7.46 9.61 19.99
N GLU A 126 -7.06 10.74 19.40
CA GLU A 126 -7.84 11.42 18.35
C GLU A 126 -7.80 10.63 17.05
N SER A 127 -6.60 10.29 16.56
CA SER A 127 -6.44 9.48 15.36
C SER A 127 -7.02 8.07 15.53
N ALA A 128 -6.85 7.47 16.71
CA ALA A 128 -7.45 6.18 17.03
C ALA A 128 -8.99 6.22 16.96
N THR A 129 -9.62 7.27 17.50
CA THR A 129 -11.08 7.46 17.45
C THR A 129 -11.57 7.57 16.01
N LYS A 130 -10.91 8.39 15.18
CA LYS A 130 -11.27 8.58 13.78
C LYS A 130 -11.24 7.27 12.98
N ASP A 131 -10.18 6.49 13.16
CA ASP A 131 -10.03 5.23 12.44
C ASP A 131 -11.02 4.17 12.90
N ILE A 132 -11.28 4.06 14.22
CA ILE A 132 -12.22 3.05 14.70
C ILE A 132 -13.67 3.37 14.29
N GLU A 133 -14.03 4.65 14.22
CA GLU A 133 -15.32 5.09 13.69
C GLU A 133 -15.44 4.74 12.22
N LYS A 134 -14.39 4.97 11.41
CA LYS A 134 -14.39 4.56 10.00
C LYS A 134 -14.51 3.05 9.84
N ALA A 135 -13.84 2.26 10.68
CA ALA A 135 -13.97 0.80 10.66
C ALA A 135 -15.41 0.33 10.93
N ILE A 136 -16.09 0.97 11.89
CA ILE A 136 -17.48 0.67 12.25
C ILE A 136 -18.44 1.12 11.14
N GLU A 137 -18.21 2.28 10.52
CA GLU A 137 -18.97 2.74 9.35
C GLU A 137 -18.92 1.70 8.21
N ILE A 138 -17.74 1.17 7.92
CA ILE A 138 -17.54 0.16 6.87
C ILE A 138 -18.15 -1.20 7.27
N LYS A 139 -17.99 -1.61 8.54
CA LYS A 139 -18.50 -2.90 9.04
C LYS A 139 -19.24 -2.72 10.37
N PRO A 140 -20.53 -2.34 10.33
CA PRO A 140 -21.31 -1.97 11.53
C PRO A 140 -21.51 -3.10 12.54
N MET A 141 -21.36 -4.36 12.13
CA MET A 141 -21.53 -5.55 12.98
C MET A 141 -20.19 -6.12 13.49
N SER A 142 -19.10 -5.36 13.39
CA SER A 142 -17.78 -5.82 13.85
C SER A 142 -17.65 -5.73 15.37
N ALA A 143 -17.93 -6.82 16.08
CA ALA A 143 -17.75 -6.90 17.55
C ALA A 143 -16.35 -6.46 17.99
N PHE A 144 -15.30 -6.90 17.28
CA PHE A 144 -13.93 -6.52 17.59
C PHE A 144 -13.69 -5.01 17.48
N ALA A 145 -14.29 -4.32 16.50
CA ALA A 145 -14.15 -2.88 16.37
C ALA A 145 -14.77 -2.14 17.56
N TYR A 146 -15.92 -2.61 18.06
CA TYR A 146 -16.53 -2.04 19.27
C TYR A 146 -15.67 -2.27 20.53
N CYS A 147 -15.05 -3.44 20.68
CA CYS A 147 -14.11 -3.68 21.78
C CYS A 147 -12.90 -2.74 21.74
N VAL A 148 -12.36 -2.46 20.54
CA VAL A 148 -11.26 -1.50 20.38
C VAL A 148 -11.74 -0.07 20.69
N ARG A 149 -12.94 0.30 20.25
CA ARG A 149 -13.55 1.60 20.55
C ARG A 149 -13.73 1.81 22.06
N GLU A 150 -14.20 0.79 22.77
CA GLU A 150 -14.32 0.81 24.22
C GLU A 150 -12.96 1.12 24.89
N LYS A 151 -11.90 0.42 24.48
CA LYS A 151 -10.53 0.67 24.99
C LYS A 151 -10.08 2.11 24.75
N ILE A 152 -10.38 2.67 23.58
CA ILE A 152 -10.07 4.07 23.25
C ILE A 152 -10.81 5.02 24.19
N TYR A 153 -12.11 4.83 24.44
CA TYR A 153 -12.87 5.71 25.33
C TYR A 153 -12.44 5.59 26.80
N ILE A 154 -12.08 4.39 27.27
CA ILE A 154 -11.50 4.21 28.60
C ILE A 154 -10.20 5.01 28.74
N ALA A 155 -9.31 4.93 27.74
CA ALA A 155 -8.07 5.71 27.74
C ALA A 155 -8.34 7.22 27.78
N LYS A 156 -9.29 7.71 26.98
CA LYS A 156 -9.69 9.14 26.97
C LYS A 156 -10.20 9.62 28.33
N ALA A 157 -11.06 8.83 28.96
CA ALA A 157 -11.58 9.18 30.29
C ALA A 157 -10.45 9.24 31.34
N GLN A 158 -9.48 8.33 31.27
CA GLN A 158 -8.32 8.33 32.17
C GLN A 158 -7.42 9.56 31.94
N THR A 159 -7.20 9.97 30.69
CA THR A 159 -6.43 11.18 30.37
C THR A 159 -7.12 12.44 30.88
N ASP A 160 -8.45 12.52 30.78
CA ASP A 160 -9.24 13.67 31.26
C ASP A 160 -9.19 13.81 32.79
N ILE A 161 -9.24 12.68 33.51
CA ILE A 161 -9.12 12.68 34.98
C ILE A 161 -7.73 13.19 35.41
N LYS A 162 -6.67 12.71 34.77
CA LYS A 162 -5.28 13.12 35.07
C LYS A 162 -5.06 14.61 34.82
N THR A 163 -5.60 15.15 33.74
CA THR A 163 -5.44 16.58 33.40
C THR A 163 -6.25 17.49 34.33
N ARG A 164 -7.44 17.07 34.79
CA ARG A 164 -8.22 17.79 35.81
C ARG A 164 -7.57 17.76 37.18
N GLY A 165 -6.97 16.64 37.58
CA GLY A 165 -6.29 16.50 38.87
C GLY A 165 -5.02 17.36 39.02
N LYS A 166 -4.35 17.69 37.91
CA LYS A 166 -3.17 18.57 37.90
C LYS A 166 -3.49 20.08 37.94
N LYS A 167 -4.76 20.46 37.80
CA LYS A 167 -5.20 21.87 37.79
C LYS A 167 -5.74 22.35 39.16
N LYS A 168 -5.61 21.55 40.21
CA LYS A 168 -5.92 21.89 41.60
C LYS A 168 -4.62 21.99 42.39
#